data_AF-A0A973H9I2-F1
#
_entry.id   AF-A0A973H9I2-F1
#
_cell.length_a   1.000
_cell.length_b   1.000
_cell.length_c   1.000
_cell.angle_alpha   90.00
_cell.angle_beta   90.00
_cell.angle_gamma   90.00
#
_symmetry.space_group_name_H-M   'P 1'
#
loop_
_entity.id
_entity.type
_entity.pdbx_description
1 polymer ?
#
loop_
_entity_poly.entity_id
_entity_poly.type
_entity_poly.pdbx_seq_one_letter_code
_entity_poly.pdbx_strand_id
1 'polypeptide(L)' 'MSARDTIGRIPVRDVRPAVDGGRSPAKAVTGETFQVTATVFREGHDAVAANVV' A
#
# COMPACT_ATOMS: atom_id res chain seq x y z
N MET A 1 0.68 -14.84 -12.61
CA MET A 1 0.46 -13.55 -13.31
C MET A 1 0.39 -12.47 -12.26
N SER A 2 1.46 -11.67 -12.09
CA SER A 2 1.34 -10.42 -11.33
C SER A 2 0.47 -9.49 -12.14
N ALA A 3 -0.59 -8.93 -11.56
CA ALA A 3 -1.27 -7.80 -12.18
C ALA A 3 -0.20 -6.74 -12.49
N ARG A 4 -0.23 -6.17 -13.70
CA ARG A 4 0.67 -5.07 -14.05
C ARG A 4 0.31 -3.92 -13.13
N ASP A 5 1.16 -3.68 -12.13
CA ASP A 5 0.99 -2.60 -11.18
C ASP A 5 1.26 -1.28 -11.91
N THR A 6 0.21 -0.78 -12.57
CA THR A 6 0.26 0.40 -13.42
C THR A 6 0.63 1.57 -12.52
N ILE A 7 1.75 2.22 -12.81
CA ILE A 7 2.24 3.33 -12.00
C ILE A 7 1.28 4.51 -12.22
N GLY A 8 0.54 4.90 -11.19
CA GLY A 8 -0.20 6.17 -11.18
C GLY A 8 0.73 7.38 -11.11
N ARG A 9 0.17 8.59 -11.25
CA ARG A 9 0.96 9.84 -11.21
C ARG A 9 1.79 9.99 -9.93
N ILE A 10 1.23 9.59 -8.78
CA ILE A 10 1.95 9.51 -7.51
C ILE A 10 2.19 8.02 -7.23
N PRO A 11 3.43 7.53 -7.37
CA PRO A 11 3.76 6.15 -7.03
C PRO A 11 3.38 5.77 -5.59
N VAL A 12 2.61 4.68 -5.47
CA VAL A 12 2.31 3.99 -4.21
C VAL A 12 2.82 2.56 -4.35
N ARG A 13 3.80 2.18 -3.52
CA ARG A 13 4.52 0.90 -3.64
C ARG A 13 4.62 0.18 -2.30
N ASP A 14 4.87 -1.12 -2.36
CA ASP A 14 5.06 -1.97 -1.19
C ASP A 14 3.98 -1.79 -0.12
N VAL A 15 2.71 -1.83 -0.53
CA VAL A 15 1.58 -1.78 0.40
C VAL A 15 1.62 -3.00 1.31
N ARG A 16 1.54 -2.77 2.62
CA ARG A 16 1.57 -3.79 3.68
C ARG A 16 0.44 -3.56 4.67
N PRO A 17 -0.08 -4.63 5.32
CA PRO A 17 0.39 -6.01 5.25
C PRO A 17 -0.02 -6.74 3.95
N ALA A 18 0.89 -7.52 3.39
CA ALA A 18 0.64 -8.40 2.24
C ALA A 18 1.14 -9.81 2.55
N VAL A 19 0.28 -10.81 2.35
CA VAL A 19 0.61 -12.23 2.56
C VAL A 19 0.70 -12.92 1.20
N ASP A 20 1.79 -13.65 0.97
CA ASP A 20 2.08 -14.33 -0.31
C ASP A 20 2.03 -13.40 -1.54
N GLY A 21 2.44 -12.14 -1.36
CA GLY A 21 2.36 -11.11 -2.40
C GLY A 21 0.93 -10.72 -2.76
N GLY A 22 0.00 -10.79 -1.79
CA GLY A 22 -1.42 -10.50 -1.96
C GLY A 22 -2.27 -11.69 -2.40
N ARG A 23 -1.70 -12.90 -2.49
CA ARG A 23 -2.46 -14.12 -2.80
C ARG A 23 -3.33 -14.59 -1.64
N SER A 24 -2.93 -14.25 -0.42
CA SER A 24 -3.63 -14.61 0.81
C SER A 24 -4.04 -13.32 1.55
N PRO A 25 -5.22 -13.29 2.19
CA PRO A 25 -5.62 -12.13 2.98
C PRO A 25 -4.75 -12.00 4.23
N ALA A 26 -4.40 -10.77 4.58
CA ALA A 26 -3.98 -10.47 5.95
C ALA A 26 -5.15 -10.72 6.92
N LYS A 27 -4.84 -11.00 8.17
CA LYS A 27 -5.83 -11.36 9.19
C LYS A 27 -5.73 -10.40 10.37
N ALA A 28 -6.88 -10.11 10.95
CA ALA A 28 -7.06 -9.40 12.21
C ALA A 28 -8.33 -9.92 12.88
N VAL A 29 -8.54 -9.59 14.15
CA VAL A 29 -9.80 -9.86 14.87
C VAL A 29 -10.62 -8.59 15.07
N THR A 30 -11.90 -8.74 15.42
CA THR A 30 -12.78 -7.59 15.67
C THR A 30 -12.22 -6.71 16.79
N GLY A 31 -12.08 -5.40 16.51
CA GLY A 31 -11.54 -4.41 17.45
C GLY A 31 -10.01 -4.33 17.50
N GLU A 32 -9.30 -5.20 16.80
CA GLU A 32 -7.85 -5.13 16.69
C GLU A 32 -7.43 -3.96 15.80
N THR A 33 -6.54 -3.12 16.31
CA THR A 33 -5.90 -2.06 15.52
C THR A 33 -4.59 -2.58 14.96
N PHE A 34 -4.37 -2.39 13.66
CA PHE A 34 -3.10 -2.71 13.01
C PHE A 34 -2.71 -1.61 12.03
N GLN A 35 -1.40 -1.55 11.70
CA GLN A 35 -0.88 -0.55 10.79
C GLN A 35 -0.96 -1.01 9.34
N VAL A 36 -1.39 -0.08 8.48
CA VAL A 36 -1.25 -0.19 7.02
C VAL A 36 -0.12 0.76 6.61
N THR A 37 0.82 0.27 5.80
CA THR A 37 1.97 1.06 5.34
C THR A 37 2.15 0.96 3.83
N ALA A 38 2.75 1.98 3.24
CA ALA A 38 3.14 2.01 1.84
C ALA A 38 4.27 3.00 1.64
N THR A 39 5.07 2.78 0.61
CA THR A 39 6.05 3.75 0.10
C THR A 39 5.34 4.68 -0.87
N VAL A 40 5.13 5.93 -0.47
CA VAL A 40 4.45 6.96 -1.28
C VAL A 40 5.43 8.08 -1.60
N PHE A 41 5.59 8.40 -2.88
CA PHE A 41 6.49 9.45 -3.32
C PHE A 41 6.01 10.08 -4.63
N ARG A 42 6.65 11.18 -5.04
CA ARG A 42 6.44 11.84 -6.32
C ARG A 42 7.76 12.36 -6.89
N GLU A 43 7.75 12.71 -8.16
CA GLU A 43 8.80 13.49 -8.79
C GLU A 43 8.79 14.96 -8.31
N GLY A 44 9.97 15.59 -8.32
CA GLY A 44 10.15 16.97 -7.88
C GLY A 44 10.25 17.12 -6.36
N HIS A 45 10.03 18.35 -5.88
CA HIS A 45 10.25 18.73 -4.47
C HIS A 45 8.96 19.03 -3.69
N ASP A 46 7.81 18.90 -4.35
CA ASP A 46 6.53 19.12 -3.70
C ASP A 46 6.26 18.01 -2.68
N ALA A 47 5.60 18.36 -1.58
CA ALA A 47 5.17 17.39 -0.58
C ALA A 47 4.09 16.42 -1.13
N VAL A 48 3.97 15.26 -0.50
CA VAL A 48 2.91 14.26 -0.71
C VAL A 48 2.23 13.91 0.60
N ALA A 49 0.97 13.48 0.51
CA ALA A 49 0.19 12.95 1.62
C ALA A 49 -0.59 11.70 1.16
N ALA A 50 -0.97 10.85 2.10
CA ALA A 50 -1.75 9.65 1.84
C ALA A 50 -2.71 9.36 3.00
N ASN A 51 -3.80 8.68 2.71
CA ASN A 51 -4.73 8.14 3.68
C ASN A 51 -5.02 6.67 3.35
N VAL A 52 -5.37 5.90 4.38
CA VAL A 52 -5.85 4.52 4.25
C VAL A 52 -7.37 4.57 4.10
N VAL A 53 -7.93 3.70 3.25
CA VAL A 53 -9.38 3.55 3.02
C VAL A 53 -9.77 2.11 3.32
#